data_AF-A0A2W5WKC3-F1
#
_entry.id   AF-A0A2W5WKC3-F1
#
_cell.length_a   1.000
_cell.length_b   1.000
_cell.length_c   1.000
_cell.angle_alpha   90.00
_cell.angle_beta   90.00
_cell.angle_gamma   90.00
#
_symmetry.space_group_name_H-M   'P 1'
#
loop_
_entity.id
_entity.type
_entity.pdbx_description
1 polymer ?
#
loop_
_entity_poly.entity_id
_entity_poly.type
_entity_poly.pdbx_seq_one_letter_code
_entity_poly.pdbx_strand_id
1 'polypeptide(L)'
;MSGTPARTVRTARSARPVPRALPLVTAALVAGLLAGPGAPGALAAPTPPSDDEVAAARAQTGAAALDVAAAEARLDAIRAGLAAAESAVQTAAEDYTEAREQADAAAAALAEAEQAAQAAKAGEQQARGQLAEAYRVTARGDGFGALSVVTRAEDPSDVVAVGAARRAVDRKVATGLAAHADARAGAESAGARWEAAREAHEKAGAAAEQAYASATSAAARLQAQTEAAEQERTALVERLAALRSTSVELERQRQDARQAAADAAASQRAQAQREAAPAPAAWWSPVSTYPARPARSTS
;
A
#
# COMPACT_ATOMS: atom_id res chain seq x y z
N MET A 1 0.69 25.50 45.82
CA MET A 1 0.27 24.40 46.70
C MET A 1 -0.28 23.30 45.81
N SER A 2 0.34 22.12 45.91
CA SER A 2 -0.27 20.79 45.72
C SER A 2 -1.03 20.53 44.40
N GLY A 3 -0.64 19.62 43.52
CA GLY A 3 0.33 18.53 43.62
C GLY A 3 0.20 17.69 42.35
N THR A 4 1.34 17.39 41.75
CA THR A 4 1.51 16.47 40.62
C THR A 4 1.25 15.04 41.06
N PRO A 5 0.35 14.27 40.42
CA PRO A 5 0.43 12.82 40.51
C PRO A 5 1.41 12.30 39.46
N ALA A 6 2.59 11.91 39.95
CA ALA A 6 3.53 11.05 39.26
C ALA A 6 2.84 9.71 38.93
N ARG A 7 2.80 9.35 37.64
CA ARG A 7 2.36 8.01 37.21
C ARG A 7 3.55 7.25 36.65
N THR A 8 4.29 6.64 37.58
CA THR A 8 5.28 5.60 37.35
C THR A 8 4.58 4.33 36.88
N VAL A 9 4.66 4.01 35.59
CA VAL A 9 4.29 2.69 35.07
C VAL A 9 5.56 1.93 34.73
N ARG A 10 6.00 1.20 35.76
CA ARG A 10 6.64 -0.12 35.75
C ARG A 10 7.16 -0.62 34.39
N THR A 11 8.47 -0.52 34.25
CA THR A 11 9.31 -1.31 33.35
C THR A 11 9.01 -2.80 33.49
N ALA A 12 8.39 -3.40 32.46
CA ALA A 12 8.30 -4.84 32.30
C ALA A 12 9.60 -5.36 31.69
N ARG A 13 10.22 -6.27 32.44
CA ARG A 13 11.52 -6.90 32.22
C ARG A 13 11.33 -8.16 31.36
N SER A 14 12.25 -8.33 30.43
CA SER A 14 12.68 -9.59 29.77
C SER A 14 11.68 -10.38 28.92
N ALA A 15 11.91 -10.35 27.61
CA ALA A 15 11.94 -11.56 26.79
C ALA A 15 13.28 -11.57 26.02
N ARG A 16 14.11 -12.58 26.30
CA ARG A 16 15.44 -12.75 25.70
C ARG A 16 15.31 -13.16 24.23
N PRO A 17 16.24 -12.76 23.35
CA PRO A 17 16.32 -13.31 22.00
C PRO A 17 16.67 -14.79 22.07
N VAL A 18 15.95 -15.61 21.30
CA VAL A 18 16.21 -17.04 21.14
C VAL A 18 17.33 -17.20 20.10
N PRO A 19 18.53 -17.69 20.47
CA PRO A 19 19.54 -18.01 19.47
C PRO A 19 19.16 -19.33 18.80
N ARG A 20 18.72 -19.28 17.54
CA ARG A 20 18.67 -20.46 16.67
C ARG A 20 20.07 -20.68 16.10
N ALA A 21 20.91 -21.30 16.91
CA ALA A 21 22.05 -22.07 16.43
C ALA A 21 21.55 -23.45 16.02
N LEU A 22 21.97 -23.94 14.84
CA LEU A 22 22.03 -25.34 14.40
C LEU A 22 22.42 -25.34 12.90
N PRO A 23 23.14 -26.35 12.39
CA PRO A 23 24.49 -26.75 12.78
C PRO A 23 25.47 -26.63 11.60
N LEU A 24 26.74 -26.38 11.92
CA LEU A 24 27.89 -26.69 11.07
C LEU A 24 27.83 -28.17 10.67
N VAL A 25 27.52 -28.46 9.41
CA VAL A 25 27.79 -29.77 8.81
C VAL A 25 29.24 -29.74 8.33
N THR A 26 30.12 -30.17 9.23
CA THR A 26 31.44 -30.68 8.91
C THR A 26 31.28 -31.95 8.06
N ALA A 27 31.48 -31.85 6.75
CA ALA A 27 31.85 -32.99 5.93
C ALA A 27 33.34 -32.89 5.66
N ALA A 28 34.11 -33.66 6.43
CA ALA A 28 35.50 -33.92 6.14
C ALA A 28 35.58 -34.79 4.88
N LEU A 29 36.22 -34.29 3.83
CA LEU A 29 36.95 -35.16 2.90
C LEU A 29 38.38 -34.62 2.77
N VAL A 30 39.30 -35.50 3.12
CA VAL A 30 40.75 -35.33 3.13
C VAL A 30 41.30 -35.62 1.74
N ALA A 31 42.09 -34.70 1.18
CA ALA A 31 43.22 -34.89 0.26
C ALA A 31 43.52 -33.53 -0.42
N GLY A 32 44.71 -32.93 -0.46
CA GLY A 32 46.03 -33.25 0.06
C GLY A 32 46.99 -32.12 -0.34
N LEU A 33 48.10 -32.01 0.39
CA LEU A 33 49.39 -31.47 -0.05
C LEU A 33 49.54 -29.95 -0.30
N LEU A 34 49.82 -29.21 0.77
CA LEU A 34 50.67 -28.01 0.71
C LEU A 34 51.89 -28.26 1.61
N ALA A 35 52.91 -28.87 0.99
CA ALA A 35 54.25 -28.98 1.55
C ALA A 35 54.95 -27.61 1.50
N GLY A 36 55.61 -27.26 2.61
CA GLY A 36 56.44 -26.06 2.71
C GLY A 36 57.68 -26.09 1.80
N PRO A 37 58.37 -24.96 1.64
CA PRO A 37 59.49 -24.83 0.73
C PRO A 37 60.73 -25.49 1.36
N GLY A 38 61.08 -26.71 0.93
CA GLY A 38 62.36 -27.31 1.35
C GLY A 38 62.50 -28.82 1.20
N ALA A 39 62.28 -29.40 0.01
CA ALA A 39 62.87 -30.67 -0.42
C ALA A 39 62.62 -30.91 -1.92
N PRO A 40 63.55 -31.52 -2.69
CA PRO A 40 63.31 -31.90 -4.08
C PRO A 40 62.48 -33.20 -4.10
N GLY A 41 61.16 -33.06 -4.01
CA GLY A 41 60.19 -34.16 -4.08
C GLY A 41 59.50 -34.21 -5.45
N ALA A 42 59.35 -35.41 -6.00
CA ALA A 42 58.74 -35.69 -7.29
C ALA A 42 57.39 -34.98 -7.49
N LEU A 43 57.27 -34.29 -8.63
CA LEU A 43 56.05 -33.65 -9.10
C LEU A 43 55.00 -34.74 -9.40
N ALA A 44 54.06 -34.95 -8.48
CA ALA A 44 52.85 -35.70 -8.76
C ALA A 44 52.03 -34.93 -9.82
N ALA A 45 51.74 -35.59 -10.94
CA ALA A 45 50.92 -35.01 -12.00
C ALA A 45 49.51 -34.69 -11.48
N PRO A 46 48.94 -33.51 -11.82
CA PRO A 46 47.56 -33.19 -11.45
C PRO A 46 46.62 -34.20 -12.10
N THR A 47 45.79 -34.86 -11.29
CA THR A 47 44.72 -35.74 -11.74
C THR A 47 43.62 -34.95 -12.47
N PRO A 48 43.14 -35.43 -13.63
CA PRO A 48 42.07 -34.76 -14.38
C PRO A 48 40.73 -34.81 -13.62
N PRO A 49 39.85 -33.80 -13.76
CA PRO A 49 38.53 -33.80 -13.14
C PRO A 49 37.64 -34.90 -13.74
N SER A 50 36.74 -35.44 -12.91
CA SER A 50 35.84 -36.54 -13.26
C SER A 50 34.55 -36.06 -13.92
N ASP A 51 33.92 -36.91 -14.74
CA ASP A 51 32.65 -36.58 -15.42
C ASP A 51 31.50 -36.24 -14.44
N ASP A 52 31.55 -36.79 -13.22
CA ASP A 52 30.60 -36.50 -12.14
C ASP A 52 30.72 -35.05 -11.64
N GLU A 53 31.93 -34.49 -11.61
CA GLU A 53 32.17 -33.08 -11.24
C GLU A 53 31.61 -32.13 -12.31
N VAL A 54 31.68 -32.51 -13.60
CA VAL A 54 31.11 -31.74 -14.71
C VAL A 54 29.58 -31.79 -14.70
N ALA A 55 28.99 -32.94 -14.39
CA ALA A 55 27.53 -33.08 -14.27
C ALA A 55 26.97 -32.28 -13.07
N ALA A 56 27.66 -32.32 -11.92
CA ALA A 56 27.30 -31.55 -10.73
C ALA A 56 27.31 -30.04 -10.99
N ALA A 57 28.34 -29.54 -11.71
CA ALA A 57 28.44 -28.12 -12.08
C ALA A 57 27.31 -27.66 -13.02
N ARG A 58 26.89 -28.51 -13.98
CA ARG A 58 25.75 -28.22 -14.86
C ARG A 58 24.42 -28.17 -14.11
N ALA A 59 24.21 -29.09 -13.17
CA ALA A 59 23.03 -29.09 -12.31
C ALA A 59 22.97 -27.82 -11.43
N GLN A 60 24.10 -27.38 -10.87
CA GLN A 60 24.18 -26.13 -10.11
C GLN A 60 23.87 -24.89 -10.97
N THR A 61 24.32 -24.86 -12.22
CA THR A 61 24.05 -23.73 -13.13
C THR A 61 22.56 -23.65 -13.49
N GLY A 62 21.92 -24.79 -13.77
CA GLY A 62 20.46 -24.84 -14.00
C GLY A 62 19.65 -24.42 -12.77
N ALA A 63 20.07 -24.83 -11.57
CA ALA A 63 19.45 -24.40 -10.33
C ALA A 63 19.60 -22.87 -10.09
N ALA A 64 20.77 -22.30 -10.37
CA ALA A 64 21.00 -20.86 -10.23
C ALA A 64 20.13 -20.02 -11.18
N ALA A 65 19.89 -20.48 -12.42
CA ALA A 65 19.01 -19.81 -13.37
C ALA A 65 17.54 -19.80 -12.91
N LEU A 66 17.06 -20.92 -12.34
CA LEU A 66 15.72 -21.01 -11.76
C LEU A 66 15.56 -20.08 -10.55
N ASP A 67 16.59 -19.98 -9.72
CA ASP A 67 16.60 -19.07 -8.56
C ASP A 67 16.55 -17.58 -8.98
N VAL A 68 17.26 -17.20 -10.04
CA VAL A 68 17.21 -15.83 -10.60
C VAL A 68 15.80 -15.51 -11.10
N ALA A 69 15.22 -16.41 -11.91
CA ALA A 69 13.86 -16.22 -12.43
C ALA A 69 12.82 -16.13 -11.31
N ALA A 70 12.94 -16.93 -10.25
CA ALA A 70 12.08 -16.86 -9.08
C ALA A 70 12.21 -15.53 -8.33
N ALA A 71 13.44 -15.01 -8.18
CA ALA A 71 13.68 -13.72 -7.55
C ALA A 71 13.11 -12.54 -8.38
N GLU A 72 13.28 -12.57 -9.69
CA GLU A 72 12.70 -11.56 -10.61
C GLU A 72 11.16 -11.60 -10.58
N ALA A 73 10.56 -12.79 -10.66
CA ALA A 73 9.11 -12.95 -10.53
C ALA A 73 8.59 -12.42 -9.19
N ARG A 74 9.36 -12.60 -8.10
CA ARG A 74 9.00 -12.08 -6.78
C ARG A 74 9.08 -10.54 -6.72
N LEU A 75 10.08 -9.93 -7.36
CA LEU A 75 10.18 -8.47 -7.48
C LEU A 75 9.02 -7.88 -8.27
N ASP A 76 8.59 -8.53 -9.36
CA ASP A 76 7.44 -8.07 -10.13
C ASP A 76 6.13 -8.23 -9.35
N ALA A 77 5.98 -9.31 -8.58
CA ALA A 77 4.85 -9.47 -7.67
C ALA A 77 4.79 -8.38 -6.59
N ILE A 78 5.95 -7.97 -6.04
CA ILE A 78 6.05 -6.86 -5.08
C ILE A 78 5.59 -5.54 -5.73
N ARG A 79 6.07 -5.24 -6.94
CA ARG A 79 5.67 -4.04 -7.69
C ARG A 79 4.16 -4.00 -7.95
N ALA A 80 3.60 -5.12 -8.39
CA ALA A 80 2.16 -5.23 -8.64
C ALA A 80 1.34 -5.06 -7.34
N GLY A 81 1.82 -5.62 -6.22
CA GLY A 81 1.21 -5.44 -4.90
C GLY A 81 1.20 -3.99 -4.43
N LEU A 82 2.31 -3.27 -4.59
CA LEU A 82 2.40 -1.85 -4.24
C LEU A 82 1.48 -0.99 -5.12
N ALA A 83 1.44 -1.22 -6.44
CA ALA A 83 0.54 -0.50 -7.33
C ALA A 83 -0.95 -0.71 -6.96
N ALA A 84 -1.32 -1.93 -6.58
CA ALA A 84 -2.68 -2.22 -6.09
C ALA A 84 -2.98 -1.51 -4.76
N ALA A 85 -2.01 -1.43 -3.85
CA ALA A 85 -2.16 -0.71 -2.58
C ALA A 85 -2.26 0.81 -2.78
N GLU A 86 -1.48 1.38 -3.71
CA GLU A 86 -1.57 2.79 -4.11
C GLU A 86 -2.95 3.12 -4.69
N SER A 87 -3.47 2.27 -5.59
CA SER A 87 -4.82 2.41 -6.13
C SER A 87 -5.88 2.34 -5.02
N ALA A 88 -5.74 1.44 -4.05
CA ALA A 88 -6.66 1.36 -2.92
C ALA A 88 -6.64 2.62 -2.04
N VAL A 89 -5.48 3.28 -1.89
CA VAL A 89 -5.37 4.57 -1.19
C VAL A 89 -6.07 5.68 -1.97
N GLN A 90 -5.88 5.73 -3.29
CA GLN A 90 -6.55 6.71 -4.16
C GLN A 90 -8.07 6.59 -4.09
N THR A 91 -8.60 5.38 -4.26
CA THR A 91 -10.05 5.12 -4.12
C THR A 91 -10.57 5.52 -2.75
N ALA A 92 -9.88 5.15 -1.66
CA ALA A 92 -10.33 5.50 -0.33
C ALA A 92 -10.28 7.03 -0.07
N ALA A 93 -9.35 7.76 -0.70
CA ALA A 93 -9.29 9.21 -0.62
C ALA A 93 -10.41 9.90 -1.43
N GLU A 94 -10.76 9.34 -2.58
CA GLU A 94 -11.92 9.77 -3.38
C GLU A 94 -13.22 9.55 -2.59
N ASP A 95 -13.42 8.35 -2.04
CA ASP A 95 -14.57 8.01 -1.19
C ASP A 95 -14.71 8.98 -0.01
N TYR A 96 -13.60 9.33 0.64
CA TYR A 96 -13.60 10.31 1.72
C TYR A 96 -13.98 11.71 1.25
N THR A 97 -13.48 12.14 0.09
CA THR A 97 -13.80 13.45 -0.47
C THR A 97 -15.29 13.53 -0.82
N GLU A 98 -15.83 12.50 -1.47
CA GLU A 98 -17.26 12.42 -1.78
C GLU A 98 -18.12 12.42 -0.51
N ALA A 99 -17.77 11.59 0.49
CA ALA A 99 -18.52 11.53 1.74
C ALA A 99 -18.48 12.86 2.51
N ARG A 100 -17.37 13.59 2.44
CA ARG A 100 -17.25 14.94 3.02
C ARG A 100 -18.15 15.95 2.29
N GLU A 101 -18.17 15.94 0.97
CA GLU A 101 -19.05 16.82 0.19
C GLU A 101 -20.53 16.55 0.49
N GLN A 102 -20.91 15.28 0.64
CA GLN A 102 -22.26 14.90 1.07
C GLN A 102 -22.58 15.39 2.48
N ALA A 103 -21.63 15.32 3.42
CA ALA A 103 -21.80 15.85 4.77
C ALA A 103 -21.97 17.37 4.78
N ASP A 104 -21.17 18.10 4.00
CA ASP A 104 -21.27 19.56 3.86
C ASP A 104 -22.62 19.97 3.23
N ALA A 105 -23.06 19.24 2.20
CA ALA A 105 -24.38 19.45 1.57
C ALA A 105 -25.53 19.18 2.55
N ALA A 106 -25.44 18.11 3.35
CA ALA A 106 -26.44 17.78 4.36
C ALA A 106 -26.47 18.83 5.49
N ALA A 107 -25.32 19.40 5.86
CA ALA A 107 -25.24 20.48 6.84
C ALA A 107 -25.92 21.76 6.34
N ALA A 108 -25.71 22.12 5.07
CA ALA A 108 -26.41 23.23 4.44
C ALA A 108 -27.94 23.00 4.40
N ALA A 109 -28.38 21.81 3.99
CA ALA A 109 -29.79 21.45 3.96
C ALA A 109 -30.45 21.48 5.36
N LEU A 110 -29.71 21.06 6.39
CA LEU A 110 -30.15 21.15 7.79
C LEU A 110 -30.38 22.60 8.21
N ALA A 111 -29.42 23.49 7.91
CA ALA A 111 -29.55 24.91 8.24
C ALA A 111 -30.73 25.59 7.51
N GLU A 112 -30.93 25.26 6.23
CA GLU A 112 -32.08 25.74 5.45
C GLU A 112 -33.40 25.23 6.04
N ALA A 113 -33.48 23.95 6.37
CA ALA A 113 -34.68 23.34 6.95
C ALA A 113 -34.99 23.91 8.34
N GLU A 114 -33.97 24.22 9.15
CA GLU A 114 -34.13 24.87 10.45
C GLU A 114 -34.75 26.28 10.29
N GLN A 115 -34.21 27.09 9.38
CA GLN A 115 -34.75 28.42 9.09
C GLN A 115 -36.20 28.36 8.60
N ALA A 116 -36.51 27.42 7.71
CA ALA A 116 -37.87 27.21 7.22
C ALA A 116 -38.82 26.78 8.34
N ALA A 117 -38.39 25.89 9.24
CA ALA A 117 -39.19 25.47 10.39
C ALA A 117 -39.44 26.62 11.38
N GLN A 118 -38.43 27.44 11.68
CA GLN A 118 -38.58 28.63 12.52
C GLN A 118 -39.53 29.65 11.91
N ALA A 119 -39.41 29.92 10.60
CA ALA A 119 -40.30 30.83 9.88
C ALA A 119 -41.74 30.33 9.85
N ALA A 120 -41.96 29.04 9.57
CA ALA A 120 -43.30 28.45 9.56
C ALA A 120 -43.95 28.48 10.96
N LYS A 121 -43.18 28.21 12.02
CA LYS A 121 -43.65 28.32 13.40
C LYS A 121 -44.01 29.76 13.78
N ALA A 122 -43.23 30.75 13.35
CA ALA A 122 -43.56 32.16 13.56
C ALA A 122 -44.86 32.55 12.82
N GLY A 123 -45.04 32.06 11.59
CA GLY A 123 -46.28 32.23 10.81
C GLY A 123 -47.51 31.62 11.48
N GLU A 124 -47.38 30.41 12.04
CA GLU A 124 -48.44 29.78 12.85
C GLU A 124 -48.81 30.66 14.06
N GLN A 125 -47.83 31.15 14.82
CA GLN A 125 -48.09 32.01 15.98
C GLN A 125 -48.80 33.32 15.57
N GLN A 126 -48.41 33.90 14.44
CA GLN A 126 -49.06 35.08 13.90
C GLN A 126 -50.52 34.80 13.51
N ALA A 127 -50.78 33.72 12.78
CA ALA A 127 -52.13 33.31 12.39
C ALA A 127 -53.01 33.03 13.63
N ARG A 128 -52.44 32.40 14.67
CA ARG A 128 -53.11 32.18 15.95
C ARG A 128 -53.45 33.50 16.65
N GLY A 129 -52.55 34.47 16.63
CA GLY A 129 -52.78 35.82 17.18
C GLY A 129 -53.92 36.55 16.47
N GLN A 130 -53.94 36.51 15.14
CA GLN A 130 -55.01 37.12 14.33
C GLN A 130 -56.37 36.45 14.59
N LEU A 131 -56.39 35.12 14.72
CA LEU A 131 -57.61 34.39 15.07
C LEU A 131 -58.11 34.78 16.48
N ALA A 132 -57.21 34.88 17.45
CA ALA A 132 -57.57 35.32 18.81
C ALA A 132 -58.11 36.76 18.84
N GLU A 133 -57.56 37.67 18.02
CA GLU A 133 -58.09 39.02 17.86
C GLU A 133 -59.50 39.02 17.26
N ALA A 134 -59.73 38.23 16.20
CA ALA A 134 -61.04 38.09 15.59
C ALA A 134 -62.08 37.60 16.62
N TYR A 135 -61.74 36.58 17.41
CA TYR A 135 -62.60 36.08 18.51
C TYR A 135 -62.87 37.13 19.59
N ARG A 136 -61.89 37.96 19.96
CA ARG A 136 -62.11 39.05 20.94
C ARG A 136 -63.06 40.12 20.42
N VAL A 137 -62.98 40.45 19.13
CA VAL A 137 -63.91 41.40 18.49
C VAL A 137 -65.32 40.81 18.46
N THR A 138 -65.48 39.53 18.12
CA THR A 138 -66.80 38.88 18.13
C THR A 138 -67.38 38.75 19.53
N ALA A 139 -66.55 38.42 20.53
CA ALA A 139 -67.00 38.26 21.92
C ALA A 139 -67.37 39.59 22.62
N ARG A 140 -66.89 40.73 22.12
CA ARG A 140 -67.23 42.07 22.63
C ARG A 140 -68.51 42.64 21.99
N GLY A 141 -69.02 42.02 20.91
CA GLY A 141 -70.33 42.32 20.34
C GLY A 141 -71.42 42.11 21.39
N ASP A 142 -72.35 43.07 21.49
CA ASP A 142 -73.32 43.20 22.57
C ASP A 142 -74.06 41.90 22.91
N GLY A 143 -74.02 41.52 24.19
CA GLY A 143 -74.60 40.28 24.72
C GLY A 143 -76.12 40.11 24.60
N PHE A 144 -76.81 41.01 23.89
CA PHE A 144 -78.24 40.91 23.54
C PHE A 144 -78.47 40.41 22.10
N GLY A 145 -77.41 40.20 21.32
CA GLY A 145 -77.46 39.56 20.01
C GLY A 145 -78.39 40.25 19.01
N ALA A 146 -78.86 39.51 18.00
CA ALA A 146 -79.74 40.05 16.95
C ALA A 146 -81.06 40.67 17.47
N LEU A 147 -81.42 40.41 18.73
CA LEU A 147 -82.64 40.94 19.37
C LEU A 147 -82.48 42.40 19.82
N SER A 148 -81.30 42.85 20.27
CA SER A 148 -81.09 44.28 20.61
C SER A 148 -81.24 45.16 19.37
N VAL A 149 -80.77 44.68 18.23
CA VAL A 149 -80.79 45.36 16.94
C VAL A 149 -82.22 45.51 16.44
N VAL A 150 -83.07 44.49 16.56
CA VAL A 150 -84.49 44.59 16.19
C VAL A 150 -85.24 45.56 17.11
N THR A 151 -84.87 45.66 18.39
CA THR A 151 -85.50 46.60 19.33
C THR A 151 -84.97 48.04 19.26
N ARG A 152 -83.82 48.27 18.60
CA ARG A 152 -83.19 49.60 18.44
C ARG A 152 -83.15 50.11 17.00
N ALA A 153 -83.45 49.29 16.01
CA ALA A 153 -83.50 49.70 14.61
C ALA A 153 -84.62 50.73 14.43
N GLU A 154 -84.28 51.90 13.92
CA GLU A 154 -85.24 52.96 13.60
C GLU A 154 -85.86 52.70 12.21
N ASP A 155 -85.12 52.01 11.32
CA ASP A 155 -85.56 51.63 9.98
C ASP A 155 -85.26 50.16 9.60
N PRO A 156 -86.03 49.54 8.67
CA PRO A 156 -85.75 48.20 8.15
C PRO A 156 -84.36 48.04 7.51
N SER A 157 -83.76 49.12 7.02
CA SER A 157 -82.40 49.14 6.47
C SER A 157 -81.33 48.84 7.51
N ASP A 158 -81.55 49.18 8.78
CA ASP A 158 -80.58 48.97 9.86
C ASP A 158 -80.41 47.49 10.16
N VAL A 159 -81.51 46.72 10.12
CA VAL A 159 -81.50 45.27 10.30
C VAL A 159 -80.71 44.59 9.16
N VAL A 160 -80.85 45.08 7.92
CA VAL A 160 -80.09 44.56 6.77
C VAL A 160 -78.60 44.89 6.90
N ALA A 161 -78.25 46.11 7.30
CA ALA A 161 -76.88 46.55 7.50
C ALA A 161 -76.16 45.72 8.59
N VAL A 162 -76.82 45.47 9.72
CA VAL A 162 -76.29 44.61 10.79
C VAL A 162 -76.17 43.16 10.34
N GLY A 163 -77.16 42.63 9.61
CA GLY A 163 -77.08 41.27 9.04
C GLY A 163 -75.90 41.11 8.05
N ALA A 164 -75.62 42.15 7.25
CA ALA A 164 -74.46 42.18 6.37
C ALA A 164 -73.13 42.24 7.15
N ALA A 165 -73.06 43.07 8.21
CA ALA A 165 -71.89 43.17 9.08
C ALA A 165 -71.58 41.84 9.79
N ARG A 166 -72.60 41.15 10.32
CA ARG A 166 -72.45 39.83 10.95
C ARG A 166 -71.91 38.79 9.98
N ARG A 167 -72.49 38.69 8.78
CA ARG A 167 -71.98 37.79 7.73
C ARG A 167 -70.54 38.11 7.33
N ALA A 168 -70.14 39.39 7.35
CA ALA A 168 -68.77 39.78 7.08
C ALA A 168 -67.81 39.33 8.19
N VAL A 169 -68.22 39.44 9.46
CA VAL A 169 -67.45 38.94 10.62
C VAL A 169 -67.35 37.42 10.61
N ASP A 170 -68.45 36.69 10.41
CA ASP A 170 -68.47 35.22 10.36
C ASP A 170 -67.54 34.70 9.25
N ARG A 171 -67.57 35.33 8.06
CA ARG A 171 -66.62 35.02 6.98
C ARG A 171 -65.17 35.27 7.41
N LYS A 172 -64.89 36.39 8.08
CA LYS A 172 -63.53 36.70 8.55
C LYS A 172 -63.01 35.69 9.59
N VAL A 173 -63.87 35.23 10.50
CA VAL A 173 -63.53 34.16 11.46
C VAL A 173 -63.27 32.84 10.75
N ALA A 174 -64.14 32.45 9.80
CA ALA A 174 -63.95 31.22 9.02
C ALA A 174 -62.65 31.25 8.20
N THR A 175 -62.35 32.38 7.54
CA THR A 175 -61.08 32.58 6.82
C THR A 175 -59.88 32.55 7.77
N GLY A 176 -59.98 33.16 8.95
CA GLY A 176 -58.91 33.11 9.96
C GLY A 176 -58.65 31.71 10.51
N LEU A 177 -59.70 30.91 10.71
CA LEU A 177 -59.57 29.51 11.13
C LEU A 177 -58.88 28.66 10.06
N ALA A 178 -59.28 28.83 8.79
CA ALA A 178 -58.63 28.15 7.67
C ALA A 178 -57.14 28.55 7.56
N ALA A 179 -56.83 29.85 7.60
CA ALA A 179 -55.46 30.34 7.54
C ALA A 179 -54.60 29.82 8.70
N HIS A 180 -55.15 29.71 9.91
CA HIS A 180 -54.46 29.10 11.04
C HIS A 180 -54.23 27.59 10.86
N ALA A 181 -55.22 26.86 10.35
CA ALA A 181 -55.09 25.43 10.07
C ALA A 181 -53.99 25.19 9.01
N ASP A 182 -53.96 25.98 7.95
CA ASP A 182 -52.95 25.92 6.90
C ASP A 182 -51.56 26.27 7.46
N ALA A 183 -51.45 27.33 8.26
CA ALA A 183 -50.18 27.73 8.88
C ALA A 183 -49.65 26.65 9.85
N ARG A 184 -50.54 26.01 10.62
CA ARG A 184 -50.19 24.90 11.50
C ARG A 184 -49.70 23.69 10.71
N ALA A 185 -50.43 23.29 9.66
CA ALA A 185 -50.00 22.18 8.80
C ALA A 185 -48.64 22.48 8.13
N GLY A 186 -48.42 23.73 7.72
CA GLY A 186 -47.13 24.21 7.21
C GLY A 186 -46.00 24.10 8.23
N ALA A 187 -46.25 24.51 9.48
CA ALA A 187 -45.28 24.40 10.57
C ALA A 187 -44.95 22.95 10.94
N GLU A 188 -45.96 22.08 11.03
CA GLU A 188 -45.77 20.64 11.25
C GLU A 188 -44.96 19.99 10.12
N SER A 189 -45.28 20.31 8.86
CA SER A 189 -44.53 19.81 7.71
C SER A 189 -43.08 20.31 7.67
N ALA A 190 -42.85 21.59 7.98
CA ALA A 190 -41.51 22.16 8.05
C ALA A 190 -40.68 21.55 9.19
N GLY A 191 -41.30 21.30 10.35
CA GLY A 191 -40.67 20.57 11.46
C GLY A 191 -40.27 19.15 11.08
N ALA A 192 -41.13 18.41 10.37
CA ALA A 192 -40.80 17.07 9.88
C ALA A 192 -39.62 17.08 8.88
N ARG A 193 -39.54 18.09 8.00
CA ARG A 193 -38.39 18.24 7.08
C ARG A 193 -37.10 18.57 7.80
N TRP A 194 -37.15 19.41 8.83
CA TRP A 194 -35.99 19.72 9.65
C TRP A 194 -35.46 18.48 10.38
N GLU A 195 -36.35 17.67 10.96
CA GLU A 195 -35.97 16.40 11.58
C GLU A 195 -35.36 15.40 10.57
N ALA A 196 -35.94 15.28 9.38
CA ALA A 196 -35.39 14.45 8.32
C ALA A 196 -34.00 14.95 7.84
N ALA A 197 -33.82 16.26 7.73
CA ALA A 197 -32.53 16.86 7.37
C ALA A 197 -31.48 16.63 8.47
N ARG A 198 -31.88 16.64 9.75
CA ARG A 198 -31.01 16.32 10.88
C ARG A 198 -30.51 14.88 10.82
N GLU A 199 -31.42 13.93 10.60
CA GLU A 199 -31.05 12.52 10.44
C GLU A 199 -30.13 12.30 9.23
N ALA A 200 -30.41 12.98 8.11
CA ALA A 200 -29.55 12.92 6.92
C ALA A 200 -28.14 13.47 7.20
N HIS A 201 -28.04 14.60 7.91
CA HIS A 201 -26.75 15.17 8.32
C HIS A 201 -25.97 14.24 9.26
N GLU A 202 -26.62 13.64 10.26
CA GLU A 202 -25.97 12.66 11.16
C GLU A 202 -25.44 11.44 10.38
N LYS A 203 -26.23 10.90 9.45
CA LYS A 203 -25.81 9.78 8.58
C LYS A 203 -24.64 10.16 7.67
N ALA A 204 -24.69 11.33 7.04
CA ALA A 204 -23.63 11.80 6.17
C ALA A 204 -22.32 12.06 6.96
N GLY A 205 -22.42 12.61 8.17
CA GLY A 205 -21.29 12.77 9.07
C GLY A 205 -20.64 11.44 9.45
N ALA A 206 -21.44 10.44 9.83
CA ALA A 206 -20.94 9.10 10.15
C ALA A 206 -20.28 8.41 8.94
N ALA A 207 -20.84 8.59 7.74
CA ALA A 207 -20.25 8.08 6.50
C ALA A 207 -18.90 8.75 6.20
N ALA A 208 -18.79 10.07 6.39
CA ALA A 208 -17.54 10.80 6.22
C ALA A 208 -16.45 10.35 7.22
N GLU A 209 -16.82 10.13 8.49
CA GLU A 209 -15.90 9.58 9.50
C GLU A 209 -15.41 8.17 9.15
N GLN A 210 -16.32 7.31 8.68
CA GLN A 210 -15.97 5.97 8.25
C GLN A 210 -15.04 5.98 7.03
N ALA A 211 -15.32 6.83 6.04
CA ALA A 211 -14.49 6.98 4.85
C ALA A 211 -13.10 7.51 5.21
N TYR A 212 -13.01 8.48 6.13
CA TYR A 212 -11.73 8.97 6.65
C TYR A 212 -10.91 7.87 7.35
N ALA A 213 -11.56 7.06 8.18
CA ALA A 213 -10.91 5.93 8.85
C ALA A 213 -10.42 4.88 7.83
N SER A 214 -11.20 4.62 6.77
CA SER A 214 -10.81 3.73 5.67
C SER A 214 -9.58 4.27 4.93
N ALA A 215 -9.58 5.55 4.54
CA ALA A 215 -8.46 6.21 3.87
C ALA A 215 -7.18 6.18 4.71
N THR A 216 -7.29 6.48 6.01
CA THR A 216 -6.16 6.42 6.95
C THR A 216 -5.63 4.99 7.08
N SER A 217 -6.51 4.00 7.17
CA SER A 217 -6.12 2.59 7.24
C SER A 217 -5.46 2.11 5.95
N ALA A 218 -5.95 2.54 4.79
CA ALA A 218 -5.35 2.23 3.49
C ALA A 218 -3.94 2.84 3.38
N ALA A 219 -3.76 4.11 3.76
CA ALA A 219 -2.46 4.77 3.76
C ALA A 219 -1.46 4.09 4.70
N ALA A 220 -1.88 3.71 5.91
CA ALA A 220 -1.04 2.97 6.85
C ALA A 220 -0.64 1.59 6.32
N ARG A 221 -1.57 0.89 5.64
CA ARG A 221 -1.30 -0.39 4.98
C ARG A 221 -0.30 -0.25 3.83
N LEU A 222 -0.44 0.78 2.99
CA LEU A 222 0.51 1.06 1.92
C LEU A 222 1.91 1.32 2.51
N GLN A 223 2.02 2.16 3.53
CA GLN A 223 3.30 2.43 4.19
C GLN A 223 3.98 1.15 4.71
N ALA A 224 3.22 0.30 5.43
CA ALA A 224 3.75 -0.96 5.95
C ALA A 224 4.16 -1.92 4.83
N GLN A 225 3.39 -1.98 3.73
CA GLN A 225 3.74 -2.80 2.56
C GLN A 225 4.98 -2.28 1.85
N THR A 226 5.15 -0.96 1.71
CA THR A 226 6.36 -0.34 1.14
C THR A 226 7.59 -0.67 1.96
N GLU A 227 7.51 -0.56 3.29
CA GLU A 227 8.63 -0.90 4.18
C GLU A 227 9.01 -2.39 4.08
N ALA A 228 8.01 -3.29 4.06
CA ALA A 228 8.24 -4.73 3.89
C ALA A 228 8.81 -5.06 2.50
N ALA A 229 8.28 -4.41 1.45
CA ALA A 229 8.73 -4.55 0.07
C ALA A 229 10.18 -4.10 -0.12
N GLU A 230 10.59 -3.00 0.51
CA GLU A 230 11.96 -2.50 0.47
C GLU A 230 12.96 -3.46 1.13
N GLN A 231 12.58 -4.04 2.27
CA GLN A 231 13.38 -5.07 2.94
C GLN A 231 13.51 -6.32 2.08
N GLU A 232 12.40 -6.80 1.53
CA GLU A 232 12.39 -8.00 0.67
C GLU A 232 13.16 -7.76 -0.64
N ARG A 233 12.99 -6.60 -1.27
CA ARG A 233 13.75 -6.20 -2.46
C ARG A 233 15.25 -6.21 -2.18
N THR A 234 15.68 -5.63 -1.07
CA THR A 234 17.10 -5.59 -0.69
C THR A 234 17.68 -6.99 -0.57
N ALA A 235 16.99 -7.89 0.15
CA ALA A 235 17.40 -9.29 0.29
C ALA A 235 17.43 -10.04 -1.06
N LEU A 236 16.46 -9.81 -1.94
CA LEU A 236 16.42 -10.42 -3.28
C LEU A 236 17.54 -9.92 -4.18
N VAL A 237 17.87 -8.62 -4.13
CA VAL A 237 18.98 -8.03 -4.89
C VAL A 237 20.32 -8.58 -4.40
N GLU A 238 20.52 -8.69 -3.08
CA GLU A 238 21.71 -9.32 -2.50
C GLU A 238 21.85 -10.78 -2.94
N ARG A 239 20.75 -11.55 -2.90
CA ARG A 239 20.73 -12.94 -3.38
C ARG A 239 21.03 -13.04 -4.88
N LEU A 240 20.47 -12.16 -5.70
CA LEU A 240 20.76 -12.10 -7.14
C LEU A 240 22.23 -11.76 -7.40
N ALA A 241 22.82 -10.83 -6.65
CA ALA A 241 24.24 -10.49 -6.75
C ALA A 241 25.13 -11.69 -6.37
N ALA A 242 24.78 -12.40 -5.29
CA ALA A 242 25.48 -13.62 -4.88
C ALA A 242 25.41 -14.71 -5.96
N LEU A 243 24.21 -14.99 -6.50
CA LEU A 243 24.02 -15.98 -7.58
C LEU A 243 24.83 -15.63 -8.84
N ARG A 244 24.84 -14.35 -9.23
CA ARG A 244 25.65 -13.88 -10.37
C ARG A 244 27.15 -14.01 -10.09
N SER A 245 27.61 -13.69 -8.89
CA SER A 245 29.01 -13.88 -8.48
C SER A 245 29.41 -15.35 -8.53
N THR A 246 28.58 -16.26 -8.02
CA THR A 246 28.81 -17.70 -8.09
C THR A 246 28.85 -18.19 -9.54
N SER A 247 27.97 -17.68 -10.40
CA SER A 247 27.99 -18.03 -11.82
C SER A 247 29.28 -17.60 -12.53
N VAL A 248 29.80 -16.40 -12.21
CA VAL A 248 31.09 -15.92 -12.76
C VAL A 248 32.25 -16.79 -12.26
N GLU A 249 32.24 -17.15 -10.99
CA GLU A 249 33.29 -17.99 -10.38
C GLU A 249 33.30 -19.40 -10.99
N LEU A 250 32.11 -19.99 -11.22
CA LEU A 250 31.98 -21.29 -11.90
C LEU A 250 32.49 -21.24 -13.34
N GLU A 251 32.23 -20.16 -14.08
CA GLU A 251 32.77 -20.02 -15.45
C GLU A 251 34.30 -19.84 -15.43
N ARG A 252 34.87 -19.14 -14.44
CA ARG A 252 36.33 -19.06 -14.26
C ARG A 252 36.93 -20.45 -14.01
N GLN A 253 36.38 -21.21 -13.07
CA GLN A 253 36.83 -22.59 -12.81
C GLN A 253 36.78 -23.45 -14.08
N ARG A 254 35.76 -23.27 -14.92
CA ARG A 254 35.65 -23.95 -16.21
C ARG A 254 36.73 -23.52 -17.22
N GLN A 255 37.12 -22.24 -17.24
CA GLN A 255 38.22 -21.77 -18.10
C GLN A 255 39.56 -22.32 -17.60
N ASP A 256 39.81 -22.27 -16.30
CA ASP A 256 41.05 -22.77 -15.69
C ASP A 256 41.20 -24.28 -15.92
N ALA A 257 40.11 -25.06 -15.78
CA ALA A 257 40.10 -26.48 -16.09
C ALA A 257 40.42 -26.77 -17.57
N ARG A 258 39.91 -25.96 -18.51
CA ARG A 258 40.24 -26.07 -19.94
C ARG A 258 41.70 -25.76 -20.22
N GLN A 259 42.22 -24.70 -19.60
CA GLN A 259 43.62 -24.30 -19.75
C GLN A 259 44.56 -25.38 -19.22
N ALA A 260 44.29 -25.91 -18.02
CA ALA A 260 45.07 -27.00 -17.42
C ALA A 260 45.07 -28.27 -18.30
N ALA A 261 43.92 -28.62 -18.92
CA ALA A 261 43.85 -29.74 -19.85
C ALA A 261 44.68 -29.52 -21.13
N ALA A 262 44.67 -28.29 -21.67
CA ALA A 262 45.49 -27.93 -22.82
C ALA A 262 46.99 -28.01 -22.51
N ASP A 263 47.40 -27.52 -21.34
CA ASP A 263 48.80 -27.53 -20.89
C ASP A 263 49.31 -28.96 -20.63
N ALA A 264 48.48 -29.81 -20.05
CA ALA A 264 48.78 -31.24 -19.85
C ALA A 264 48.98 -31.96 -21.20
N ALA A 265 48.09 -31.73 -22.17
CA ALA A 265 48.22 -32.30 -23.51
C ALA A 265 49.48 -31.80 -24.24
N ALA A 266 49.85 -30.53 -24.09
CA ALA A 266 51.07 -29.97 -24.65
C ALA A 266 52.33 -30.60 -24.03
N SER A 267 52.33 -30.79 -22.71
CA SER A 267 53.44 -31.43 -21.98
C SER A 267 53.62 -32.90 -22.35
N GLN A 268 52.52 -33.66 -22.52
CA GLN A 268 52.55 -35.04 -23.02
C GLN A 268 53.12 -35.10 -24.44
N ARG A 269 52.71 -34.21 -25.34
CA ARG A 269 53.28 -34.12 -26.70
C ARG A 269 54.77 -33.78 -26.66
N ALA A 270 55.21 -32.88 -25.80
CA ALA A 270 56.62 -32.50 -25.66
C ALA A 270 57.47 -33.62 -25.03
N GLN A 271 56.89 -34.48 -24.17
CA GLN A 271 57.55 -35.69 -23.66
C GLN A 271 57.66 -36.74 -24.77
N ALA A 272 56.57 -37.02 -25.48
CA ALA A 272 56.59 -37.96 -26.61
C ALA A 272 57.59 -37.54 -27.70
N GLN A 273 57.72 -36.24 -27.99
CA GLN A 273 58.74 -35.73 -28.93
C GLN A 273 60.17 -35.89 -28.41
N ARG A 274 60.40 -35.76 -27.09
CA ARG A 274 61.72 -35.98 -26.47
C ARG A 274 62.11 -37.45 -26.48
N GLU A 275 61.17 -38.35 -26.25
CA GLU A 275 61.38 -39.80 -26.31
C GLU A 275 61.55 -40.29 -27.76
N ALA A 276 60.89 -39.64 -28.73
CA ALA A 276 61.05 -39.92 -30.16
C ALA A 276 62.29 -39.25 -30.80
N ALA A 277 63.01 -38.39 -30.07
CA ALA A 277 64.23 -37.74 -30.58
C ALA A 277 65.39 -38.76 -30.62
N PRO A 278 65.98 -39.06 -31.79
CA PRO A 278 67.11 -39.97 -31.88
C PRO A 278 68.31 -39.42 -31.09
N ALA A 279 69.00 -40.29 -30.35
CA ALA A 279 70.22 -39.95 -29.61
C ALA A 279 71.20 -39.20 -30.52
N PRO A 280 71.86 -38.12 -30.05
CA PRO A 280 72.83 -37.41 -30.87
C PRO A 280 73.89 -38.41 -31.33
N ALA A 281 74.00 -38.58 -32.65
CA ALA A 281 74.98 -39.45 -33.26
C ALA A 281 76.35 -39.09 -32.69
N ALA A 282 76.94 -39.99 -31.90
CA ALA A 282 78.30 -39.85 -31.43
C ALA A 282 79.21 -39.93 -32.66
N TRP A 283 79.70 -38.77 -33.10
CA TRP A 283 80.72 -38.70 -34.15
C TRP A 283 81.99 -39.36 -33.59
N TRP A 284 82.28 -40.56 -34.05
CA TRP A 284 83.55 -41.24 -33.77
C TRP A 284 84.69 -40.52 -34.49
N SER A 285 85.74 -40.17 -33.74
CA SER A 285 87.04 -39.77 -34.26
C SER A 285 87.81 -41.01 -34.75
N PRO A 286 88.24 -41.10 -36.01
CA PRO A 286 89.24 -42.10 -36.38
C PRO A 286 90.65 -41.60 -36.04
N VAL A 287 91.33 -42.41 -35.22
CA VAL A 287 92.79 -42.45 -35.10
C VAL A 287 93.38 -42.65 -36.50
N SER A 288 94.21 -41.71 -36.95
CA SER A 288 95.01 -41.85 -38.16
C SER A 288 96.46 -42.10 -37.76
N THR A 289 96.85 -43.36 -37.82
CA THR A 289 98.20 -43.85 -37.58
C THR A 289 99.10 -43.41 -38.74
N TYR A 290 100.18 -42.72 -38.41
CA TYR A 290 101.30 -42.40 -39.31
C TYR A 290 101.94 -43.69 -39.88
N PRO A 291 102.47 -43.67 -41.11
CA PRO A 291 103.93 -43.80 -41.17
C PRO A 291 104.64 -42.98 -42.26
N ALA A 292 105.87 -42.62 -41.90
CA ALA A 292 107.10 -42.56 -42.69
C ALA A 292 107.22 -41.62 -43.92
N ARG A 293 108.06 -40.60 -43.69
CA ARG A 293 108.87 -39.80 -44.63
C ARG A 293 109.66 -40.67 -45.63
N PRO A 294 109.96 -40.16 -46.83
CA PRO A 294 111.36 -39.74 -47.05
C PRO A 294 111.51 -38.41 -47.80
N ALA A 295 112.69 -37.82 -47.62
CA ALA A 295 113.16 -36.59 -48.24
C ALA A 295 113.44 -36.76 -49.74
N ARG A 296 113.35 -35.67 -50.51
CA ARG A 296 114.44 -35.21 -51.41
C ARG A 296 114.17 -33.81 -52.00
N SER A 297 115.26 -33.07 -52.05
CA SER A 297 115.52 -31.78 -52.69
C SER A 297 115.60 -31.86 -54.21
N THR A 298 115.29 -30.74 -54.88
CA THR A 298 115.87 -30.15 -56.13
C THR A 298 114.77 -29.26 -56.73
N SER A 299 114.96 -28.04 -57.23
CA SER A 299 116.11 -27.18 -57.48
C SER A 299 115.61 -25.73 -57.56
#